data_AF-A0A3L7VGA7-F1
#
_entry.id   AF-A0A3L7VGA7-F1
#
_cell.length_a   1.000
_cell.length_b   1.000
_cell.length_c   1.000
_cell.angle_alpha   90.00
_cell.angle_beta   90.00
_cell.angle_gamma   90.00
#
_symmetry.space_group_name_H-M   'P 1'
#
loop_
_entity.id
_entity.type
_entity.pdbx_description
1 polymer ?
#
loop_
_entity_poly.entity_id
_entity_poly.type
_entity_poly.pdbx_seq_one_letter_code
_entity_poly.pdbx_strand_id
1 'polypeptide(L)'
;MSPHPTLKQARNRAMLKTTPNKNSFGPLFDLPIVARTTPDHYSDRSSKDTSHFQTHLLPGDGPMVLSVAFSDGLPTLHDWLEWLRGQLASKPRLVFGWASDCLMSDLSNREHFLQILKATLRWGFSVCLKTMQRLDSDEAKQLQPMTSQLRFLVPLLGYSPAIDEWIRVSDRLEVLRSLRVQGFSAKAAWEPMIPGVHDRSEVFDRVLRELTGLNLKTVQVAFGHLPEDRMGRLLPGPVQQAKRMGVSEVFQNGPGFRIAGQKQRLLPLESRQKAFTRLHTLGAKWGIRVDVCPWNNPDFLASPIVVNKVATKSLLQKFLDMASHPG
;
A
#
# COMPACT_ATOMS: atom_id res chain seq x y z
N MET A 1 7.36 26.47 60.64
CA MET A 1 6.73 25.17 60.37
C MET A 1 5.42 25.45 59.66
N SER A 2 5.41 25.30 58.34
CA SER A 2 4.28 25.61 57.48
C SER A 2 3.72 24.30 56.91
N PRO A 3 2.40 24.09 56.86
CA PRO A 3 1.84 22.80 56.49
C PRO A 3 2.02 22.56 54.98
N HIS A 4 2.54 21.38 54.64
CA HIS A 4 2.58 20.89 53.27
C HIS A 4 1.16 20.66 52.73
N PRO A 5 0.84 21.08 51.50
CA PRO A 5 -0.41 20.74 50.86
C PRO A 5 -0.39 19.27 50.40
N THR A 6 -1.44 18.53 50.77
CA THR A 6 -1.66 17.13 50.43
C THR A 6 -1.78 16.89 48.92
N LEU A 7 -1.17 15.79 48.45
CA LEU A 7 -1.07 15.26 47.08
C LEU A 7 -2.41 14.98 46.33
N LYS A 8 -3.55 15.46 46.83
CA LYS A 8 -4.88 15.24 46.23
C LYS A 8 -5.42 16.42 45.42
N GLN A 9 -4.75 17.57 45.39
CA GLN A 9 -5.26 18.78 44.70
C GLN A 9 -4.55 19.14 43.38
N ALA A 10 -3.56 18.36 42.93
CA ALA A 10 -2.85 18.61 41.67
C ALA A 10 -3.50 17.97 40.41
N ARG A 11 -4.70 17.38 40.53
CA ARG A 11 -5.29 16.56 39.44
C ARG A 11 -6.44 17.18 38.65
N ASN A 12 -6.81 18.43 38.92
CA ASN A 12 -7.99 19.07 38.31
C ASN A 12 -7.72 20.35 37.49
N ARG A 13 -6.50 20.57 37.00
CA ARG A 13 -6.18 21.76 36.19
C ARG A 13 -5.33 21.45 34.95
N ALA A 14 -5.86 20.62 34.07
CA ALA A 14 -5.43 20.54 32.67
C ALA A 14 -6.52 19.88 31.79
N MET A 15 -7.76 20.36 31.86
CA MET A 15 -8.74 20.15 30.79
C MET A 15 -8.83 21.43 29.97
N LEU A 16 -7.84 21.63 29.10
CA LEU A 16 -8.04 22.47 27.93
C LEU A 16 -9.02 21.73 27.03
N LYS A 17 -10.24 22.23 26.96
CA LYS A 17 -11.23 21.88 25.95
C LYS A 17 -10.64 22.25 24.59
N THR A 18 -9.94 21.31 23.95
CA THR A 18 -9.67 21.40 22.52
C THR A 18 -10.98 21.06 21.82
N THR A 19 -11.65 22.08 21.31
CA THR A 19 -12.71 21.89 20.31
C THR A 19 -12.14 21.07 19.16
N PRO A 20 -12.76 19.94 18.77
CA PRO A 20 -12.29 19.16 17.64
C PRO A 20 -12.37 20.04 16.39
N ASN A 21 -11.22 20.22 15.74
CA ASN A 21 -11.12 20.91 14.46
C ASN A 21 -11.98 20.15 13.45
N LYS A 22 -13.04 20.78 12.91
CA LYS A 22 -13.93 20.20 11.90
C LYS A 22 -13.24 19.84 10.57
N ASN A 23 -11.93 20.09 10.44
CA ASN A 23 -11.10 19.60 9.33
C ASN A 23 -10.37 18.27 9.63
N SER A 24 -10.68 17.58 10.74
CA SER A 24 -10.14 16.24 10.99
C SER A 24 -10.88 15.19 10.16
N PHE A 25 -10.28 14.78 9.04
CA PHE A 25 -10.63 13.53 8.37
C PHE A 25 -10.61 12.37 9.40
N GLY A 26 -11.64 11.54 9.38
CA GLY A 26 -11.83 10.39 10.29
C GLY A 26 -10.71 9.33 10.25
N PRO A 27 -10.86 8.21 10.99
CA PRO A 27 -9.83 7.17 11.07
C PRO A 27 -9.35 6.72 9.68
N LEU A 28 -8.04 6.82 9.49
CA LEU A 28 -7.40 7.01 8.18
C LEU A 28 -7.48 5.84 7.16
N PHE A 29 -8.13 4.73 7.47
CA PHE A 29 -8.34 3.59 6.55
C PHE A 29 -9.50 2.70 7.01
N ASP A 30 -10.74 3.16 6.86
CA ASP A 30 -11.85 2.23 6.57
C ASP A 30 -11.81 1.97 5.06
N LEU A 31 -10.89 1.09 4.62
CA LEU A 31 -10.81 0.65 3.24
C LEU A 31 -11.48 -0.72 3.10
N PRO A 32 -12.56 -0.83 2.33
CA PRO A 32 -13.29 -2.07 2.19
C PRO A 32 -12.76 -2.94 1.00
N ILE A 33 -13.20 -4.20 0.84
CA ILE A 33 -12.55 -5.34 0.12
C ILE A 33 -12.65 -5.23 -1.40
N VAL A 34 -11.75 -5.92 -2.11
CA VAL A 34 -11.60 -6.07 -3.57
C VAL A 34 -12.69 -6.93 -4.24
N ALA A 35 -13.28 -6.40 -5.32
CA ALA A 35 -13.76 -7.19 -6.46
C ALA A 35 -12.66 -7.24 -7.53
N ARG A 36 -12.23 -8.42 -7.96
CA ARG A 36 -11.37 -8.58 -9.15
C ARG A 36 -12.22 -8.82 -10.37
N THR A 37 -11.99 -8.03 -11.40
CA THR A 37 -12.37 -8.36 -12.78
C THR A 37 -11.09 -8.32 -13.61
N THR A 38 -10.47 -9.48 -13.82
CA THR A 38 -9.66 -9.70 -15.02
C THR A 38 -10.62 -10.09 -16.13
N PRO A 39 -10.51 -9.55 -17.36
CA PRO A 39 -11.20 -10.15 -18.48
C PRO A 39 -10.61 -11.54 -18.70
N ASP A 40 -11.42 -12.59 -18.54
CA ASP A 40 -11.05 -13.98 -18.85
C ASP A 40 -10.95 -14.25 -20.37
N HIS A 41 -10.98 -13.20 -21.22
CA HIS A 41 -11.09 -13.33 -22.68
C HIS A 41 -9.91 -12.77 -23.49
N TYR A 42 -8.81 -12.33 -22.86
CA TYR A 42 -7.59 -11.97 -23.58
C TYR A 42 -6.41 -12.81 -23.08
N SER A 43 -6.46 -14.11 -23.38
CA SER A 43 -5.29 -14.99 -23.33
C SER A 43 -5.03 -15.59 -24.71
N ASP A 44 -5.00 -14.75 -25.75
CA ASP A 44 -4.31 -15.13 -26.97
C ASP A 44 -2.87 -14.62 -26.86
N ARG A 45 -1.92 -15.54 -26.78
CA ARG A 45 -0.49 -15.28 -26.50
C ARG A 45 0.27 -14.73 -27.73
N SER A 46 -0.42 -14.12 -28.69
CA SER A 46 0.14 -13.81 -30.01
C SER A 46 0.37 -12.32 -30.28
N SER A 47 -0.17 -11.37 -29.48
CA SER A 47 0.12 -9.94 -29.67
C SER A 47 1.06 -9.40 -28.58
N LYS A 48 2.21 -8.87 -29.01
CA LYS A 48 3.26 -8.29 -28.14
C LYS A 48 2.94 -6.87 -27.62
N ASP A 49 1.74 -6.36 -27.85
CA ASP A 49 1.38 -4.93 -27.64
C ASP A 49 0.15 -4.72 -26.74
N THR A 50 -0.13 -5.62 -25.78
CA THR A 50 -1.26 -5.43 -24.86
C THR A 50 -0.82 -4.88 -23.51
N SER A 51 -1.04 -3.57 -23.32
CA SER A 51 -0.97 -2.91 -22.01
C SER A 51 -1.96 -3.58 -21.04
N HIS A 52 -1.47 -4.24 -19.99
CA HIS A 52 -2.33 -4.89 -19.00
C HIS A 52 -2.57 -3.97 -17.80
N PHE A 53 -3.65 -3.20 -17.83
CA PHE A 53 -4.12 -2.48 -16.65
C PHE A 53 -4.86 -3.43 -15.71
N GLN A 54 -4.32 -3.66 -14.52
CA GLN A 54 -5.05 -4.35 -13.46
C GLN A 54 -5.76 -3.33 -12.59
N THR A 55 -7.07 -3.18 -12.82
CA THR A 55 -7.93 -2.35 -12.00
C THR A 55 -8.60 -3.20 -10.92
N HIS A 56 -8.57 -2.70 -9.69
CA HIS A 56 -9.30 -3.28 -8.58
C HIS A 56 -10.32 -2.25 -8.14
N LEU A 57 -11.58 -2.65 -7.98
CA LEU A 57 -12.61 -1.81 -7.40
C LEU A 57 -12.94 -2.38 -6.03
N LEU A 58 -12.80 -1.55 -5.01
CA LEU A 58 -13.09 -1.91 -3.63
C LEU A 58 -14.52 -1.50 -3.25
N PRO A 59 -15.51 -2.42 -3.13
CA PRO A 59 -16.79 -2.12 -2.52
C PRO A 59 -16.67 -1.71 -1.05
N GLY A 60 -17.33 -0.61 -0.66
CA GLY A 60 -17.78 -0.25 0.70
C GLY A 60 -17.82 1.27 0.91
N ASP A 61 -18.19 1.74 2.11
CA ASP A 61 -18.53 3.14 2.41
C ASP A 61 -17.33 4.12 2.40
N GLY A 62 -16.16 3.67 1.92
CA GLY A 62 -14.93 4.44 1.81
C GLY A 62 -14.62 4.89 0.37
N PRO A 63 -13.59 5.74 0.17
CA PRO A 63 -13.19 6.14 -1.18
C PRO A 63 -12.76 4.90 -1.95
N MET A 64 -13.45 4.63 -3.05
CA MET A 64 -13.10 3.57 -4.01
C MET A 64 -11.61 3.66 -4.33
N VAL A 65 -10.91 2.51 -4.26
CA VAL A 65 -9.46 2.44 -4.50
C VAL A 65 -9.17 1.69 -5.77
N LEU A 66 -8.38 2.32 -6.64
CA LEU A 66 -8.03 1.80 -7.94
C LEU A 66 -6.52 1.62 -8.03
N SER A 67 -6.07 0.36 -8.08
CA SER A 67 -4.69 0.02 -8.38
C SER A 67 -4.44 0.17 -9.88
N VAL A 68 -3.27 0.66 -10.26
CA VAL A 68 -2.83 0.73 -11.67
C VAL A 68 -1.46 0.08 -11.77
N ALA A 69 -1.35 -0.94 -12.62
CA ALA A 69 -0.10 -1.61 -12.97
C ALA A 69 0.33 -1.19 -14.38
N PHE A 70 1.63 -1.01 -14.59
CA PHE A 70 2.22 -0.59 -15.86
C PHE A 70 2.89 -1.79 -16.53
N SER A 71 2.57 -2.03 -17.79
CA SER A 71 3.29 -2.97 -18.65
C SER A 71 3.32 -2.45 -20.08
N ASP A 72 3.83 -1.23 -20.27
CA ASP A 72 3.92 -0.49 -21.54
C ASP A 72 2.65 0.30 -21.92
N GLY A 73 2.83 1.57 -22.30
CA GLY A 73 1.76 2.49 -22.75
C GLY A 73 1.23 3.46 -21.69
N LEU A 74 1.92 4.58 -21.46
CA LEU A 74 1.40 5.69 -20.62
C LEU A 74 0.28 6.52 -21.28
N PRO A 75 0.23 6.73 -22.61
CA PRO A 75 -0.86 7.46 -23.25
C PRO A 75 -2.24 6.86 -22.96
N THR A 76 -2.33 5.51 -22.95
CA THR A 76 -3.58 4.80 -22.66
C THR A 76 -4.03 4.96 -21.20
N LEU A 77 -3.13 5.25 -20.27
CA LEU A 77 -3.48 5.56 -18.88
C LEU A 77 -4.17 6.92 -18.78
N HIS A 78 -3.72 7.93 -19.53
CA HIS A 78 -4.32 9.24 -19.53
C HIS A 78 -5.77 9.19 -20.02
N ASP A 79 -5.98 8.55 -21.19
CA ASP A 79 -7.30 8.41 -21.81
C ASP A 79 -8.26 7.65 -20.89
N TRP A 80 -7.78 6.59 -20.24
CA TRP A 80 -8.58 5.84 -19.29
C TRP A 80 -8.96 6.65 -18.05
N LEU A 81 -8.04 7.44 -17.48
CA LEU A 81 -8.34 8.29 -16.34
C LEU A 81 -9.30 9.44 -16.72
N GLU A 82 -9.20 9.96 -17.95
CA GLU A 82 -10.14 10.94 -18.46
C GLU A 82 -11.54 10.35 -18.64
N TRP A 83 -11.64 9.15 -19.20
CA TRP A 83 -12.89 8.40 -19.25
C TRP A 83 -13.47 8.20 -17.84
N LEU A 84 -12.64 7.71 -16.91
CA LEU A 84 -13.04 7.46 -15.52
C LEU A 84 -13.54 8.75 -14.84
N ARG A 85 -12.90 9.89 -15.13
CA ARG A 85 -13.34 11.21 -14.66
C ARG A 85 -14.77 11.52 -15.11
N GLY A 86 -15.13 11.19 -16.35
CA GLY A 86 -16.49 11.41 -16.88
C GLY A 86 -17.54 10.47 -16.30
N GLN A 87 -17.16 9.26 -15.90
CA GLN A 87 -18.11 8.24 -15.43
C GLN A 87 -18.46 8.34 -13.94
N LEU A 88 -17.59 8.93 -13.10
CA LEU A 88 -17.76 8.88 -11.65
C LEU A 88 -18.28 10.19 -11.07
N ALA A 89 -19.47 10.11 -10.46
CA ALA A 89 -20.09 11.20 -9.71
C ALA A 89 -19.25 11.64 -8.49
N SER A 90 -18.60 10.70 -7.82
CA SER A 90 -17.64 10.96 -6.74
C SER A 90 -16.22 10.57 -7.16
N LYS A 91 -15.22 11.40 -6.85
CA LYS A 91 -13.82 11.08 -7.20
C LYS A 91 -13.23 10.07 -6.21
N PRO A 92 -12.90 8.83 -6.66
CA PRO A 92 -12.24 7.82 -5.84
C PRO A 92 -10.85 8.25 -5.39
N ARG A 93 -10.28 7.50 -4.44
CA ARG A 93 -8.84 7.56 -4.18
C ARG A 93 -8.12 6.61 -5.13
N LEU A 94 -7.10 7.05 -5.83
CA LEU A 94 -6.31 6.18 -6.70
C LEU A 94 -5.06 5.70 -5.96
N VAL A 95 -4.65 4.45 -6.18
CA VAL A 95 -3.38 3.91 -5.66
C VAL A 95 -2.48 3.56 -6.83
N PHE A 96 -1.36 4.24 -6.94
CA PHE A 96 -0.31 3.90 -7.91
C PHE A 96 0.83 3.16 -7.22
N GLY A 97 1.59 2.34 -7.95
CA GLY A 97 2.84 1.77 -7.44
C GLY A 97 2.76 0.36 -6.84
N TRP A 98 1.64 -0.36 -7.03
CA TRP A 98 1.45 -1.67 -6.39
C TRP A 98 2.21 -2.80 -7.09
N ALA A 99 2.25 -2.78 -8.43
CA ALA A 99 2.93 -3.78 -9.26
C ALA A 99 4.33 -3.33 -9.70
N SER A 100 4.52 -2.04 -9.92
CA SER A 100 5.79 -1.43 -10.32
C SER A 100 5.85 -0.01 -9.74
N ASP A 101 7.01 0.39 -9.24
CA ASP A 101 7.22 1.75 -8.72
C ASP A 101 7.25 2.74 -9.88
N CYS A 102 6.21 3.57 -9.97
CA CYS A 102 6.01 4.50 -11.08
C CYS A 102 7.07 5.60 -11.17
N LEU A 103 7.90 5.75 -10.13
CA LEU A 103 9.02 6.69 -10.11
C LEU A 103 10.37 6.03 -10.42
N MET A 104 10.42 4.69 -10.55
CA MET A 104 11.65 3.95 -10.88
C MET A 104 11.97 3.87 -12.37
N SER A 105 11.04 4.28 -13.24
CA SER A 105 11.26 4.26 -14.67
C SER A 105 12.37 5.24 -15.09
N ASP A 106 12.86 5.11 -16.32
CA ASP A 106 13.73 6.12 -16.93
C ASP A 106 13.10 7.53 -16.84
N LEU A 107 13.93 8.56 -17.02
CA LEU A 107 13.53 9.95 -16.85
C LEU A 107 12.31 10.32 -17.71
N SER A 108 12.23 9.84 -18.95
CA SER A 108 11.12 10.13 -19.85
C SER A 108 9.80 9.58 -19.32
N ASN A 109 9.80 8.31 -18.92
CA ASN A 109 8.63 7.66 -18.33
C ASN A 109 8.24 8.28 -16.97
N ARG A 110 9.23 8.72 -16.18
CA ARG A 110 9.01 9.38 -14.89
C ARG A 110 8.35 10.75 -15.08
N GLU A 111 8.84 11.57 -15.99
CA GLU A 111 8.26 12.87 -16.34
C GLU A 111 6.83 12.72 -16.84
N HIS A 112 6.60 11.76 -17.75
CA HIS A 112 5.27 11.50 -18.29
C HIS A 112 4.30 11.01 -17.18
N PHE A 113 4.75 10.13 -16.29
CA PHE A 113 3.96 9.74 -15.12
C PHE A 113 3.62 10.94 -14.23
N LEU A 114 4.55 11.84 -13.98
CA LEU A 114 4.29 13.05 -13.20
C LEU A 114 3.27 13.97 -13.87
N GLN A 115 3.25 14.06 -15.20
CA GLN A 115 2.21 14.77 -15.94
C GLN A 115 0.83 14.15 -15.72
N ILE A 116 0.73 12.82 -15.85
CA ILE A 116 -0.52 12.09 -15.58
C ILE A 116 -0.96 12.29 -14.12
N LEU A 117 -0.04 12.18 -13.16
CA LEU A 117 -0.32 12.37 -11.74
C LEU A 117 -0.87 13.78 -11.47
N LYS A 118 -0.24 14.81 -12.04
CA LYS A 118 -0.71 16.21 -11.91
C LYS A 118 -2.10 16.39 -12.51
N ALA A 119 -2.37 15.84 -13.69
CA ALA A 119 -3.69 15.91 -14.32
C ALA A 119 -4.75 15.23 -13.42
N THR A 120 -4.43 14.05 -12.93
CA THR A 120 -5.26 13.26 -12.00
C THR A 120 -5.64 14.05 -10.75
N LEU A 121 -4.65 14.65 -10.09
CA LEU A 121 -4.87 15.47 -8.89
C LEU A 121 -5.68 16.74 -9.21
N ARG A 122 -5.47 17.38 -10.36
CA ARG A 122 -6.27 18.54 -10.82
C ARG A 122 -7.73 18.17 -11.10
N TRP A 123 -8.00 16.94 -11.49
CA TRP A 123 -9.36 16.43 -11.66
C TRP A 123 -10.07 16.08 -10.34
N GLY A 124 -9.42 16.34 -9.20
CA GLY A 124 -9.99 16.19 -7.86
C GLY A 124 -9.85 14.78 -7.27
N PHE A 125 -9.10 13.89 -7.92
CA PHE A 125 -8.80 12.58 -7.35
C PHE A 125 -7.76 12.71 -6.24
N SER A 126 -8.00 12.03 -5.12
CA SER A 126 -6.94 11.80 -4.14
C SER A 126 -6.05 10.65 -4.60
N VAL A 127 -4.74 10.74 -4.41
CA VAL A 127 -3.78 9.73 -4.82
C VAL A 127 -2.95 9.25 -3.63
N CYS A 128 -2.77 7.94 -3.52
CA CYS A 128 -1.74 7.32 -2.70
C CYS A 128 -0.70 6.67 -3.62
N LEU A 129 0.51 7.21 -3.66
CA LEU A 129 1.60 6.71 -4.47
C LEU A 129 2.52 5.83 -3.62
N LYS A 130 2.58 4.54 -3.97
CA LYS A 130 3.55 3.61 -3.39
C LYS A 130 4.88 3.73 -4.14
N THR A 131 5.94 4.15 -3.46
CA THR A 131 7.24 4.37 -4.09
C THR A 131 8.39 4.17 -3.11
N MET A 132 9.51 3.76 -3.66
CA MET A 132 10.81 3.62 -3.03
C MET A 132 11.77 4.73 -3.43
N GLN A 133 11.34 5.65 -4.31
CA GLN A 133 12.16 6.73 -4.86
C GLN A 133 11.96 8.05 -4.12
N ARG A 134 13.00 8.88 -4.14
CA ARG A 134 12.92 10.27 -3.71
C ARG A 134 12.33 11.12 -4.83
N LEU A 135 11.65 12.19 -4.46
CA LEU A 135 11.40 13.29 -5.38
C LEU A 135 12.61 14.23 -5.36
N ASP A 136 13.04 14.69 -6.53
CA ASP A 136 13.95 15.82 -6.59
C ASP A 136 13.23 17.13 -6.19
N SER A 137 14.00 18.22 -6.11
CA SER A 137 13.46 19.51 -5.67
C SER A 137 12.41 20.09 -6.62
N ASP A 138 12.53 19.85 -7.92
CA ASP A 138 11.66 20.45 -8.92
C ASP A 138 10.37 19.66 -9.08
N GLU A 139 10.43 18.33 -8.99
CA GLU A 139 9.27 17.47 -8.86
C GLU A 139 8.47 17.76 -7.59
N ALA A 140 9.17 17.93 -6.45
CA ALA A 140 8.54 18.28 -5.19
C ALA A 140 7.82 19.63 -5.28
N LYS A 141 8.45 20.66 -5.86
CA LYS A 141 7.82 21.97 -6.11
C LYS A 141 6.58 21.85 -6.98
N GLN A 142 6.63 21.05 -8.05
CA GLN A 142 5.50 20.86 -8.96
C GLN A 142 4.30 20.18 -8.28
N LEU A 143 4.53 19.30 -7.30
CA LEU A 143 3.50 18.56 -6.59
C LEU A 143 3.05 19.23 -5.28
N GLN A 144 3.81 20.20 -4.76
CA GLN A 144 3.53 20.90 -3.50
C GLN A 144 2.09 21.45 -3.41
N PRO A 145 1.51 22.09 -4.46
CA PRO A 145 0.14 22.61 -4.40
C PRO A 145 -0.94 21.53 -4.21
N MET A 146 -0.59 20.25 -4.41
CA MET A 146 -1.50 19.11 -4.41
C MET A 146 -1.29 18.17 -3.20
N THR A 147 -0.46 18.59 -2.23
CA THR A 147 -0.10 17.81 -1.03
C THR A 147 -1.29 17.32 -0.20
N SER A 148 -2.41 18.03 -0.20
CA SER A 148 -3.64 17.62 0.50
C SER A 148 -4.30 16.38 -0.15
N GLN A 149 -4.09 16.19 -1.45
CA GLN A 149 -4.65 15.10 -2.25
C GLN A 149 -3.64 13.97 -2.48
N LEU A 150 -2.34 14.24 -2.32
CA LEU A 150 -1.26 13.29 -2.57
C LEU A 150 -0.66 12.74 -1.26
N ARG A 151 -0.64 11.41 -1.14
CA ARG A 151 -0.01 10.70 -0.03
C ARG A 151 1.02 9.71 -0.56
N PHE A 152 2.09 9.52 0.18
CA PHE A 152 3.13 8.55 -0.15
C PHE A 152 3.05 7.36 0.79
N LEU A 153 3.22 6.17 0.22
CA LEU A 153 3.41 4.93 0.95
C LEU A 153 4.80 4.39 0.59
N VAL A 154 5.72 4.34 1.53
CA VAL A 154 7.10 3.93 1.29
C VAL A 154 7.30 2.51 1.80
N PRO A 155 7.49 1.51 0.91
CA PRO A 155 7.86 0.17 1.31
C PRO A 155 9.24 0.20 1.96
N LEU A 156 9.32 -0.26 3.21
CA LEU A 156 10.57 -0.42 3.94
C LEU A 156 11.32 -1.68 3.50
N LEU A 157 10.59 -2.65 2.97
CA LEU A 157 11.12 -3.89 2.45
C LEU A 157 11.22 -3.79 0.92
N GLY A 158 12.40 -4.02 0.39
CA GLY A 158 12.61 -4.21 -1.05
C GLY A 158 12.90 -5.67 -1.35
N TYR A 159 12.48 -6.13 -2.54
CA TYR A 159 12.93 -7.40 -3.10
C TYR A 159 14.22 -7.16 -3.89
N SER A 160 15.37 -7.63 -3.38
CA SER A 160 16.59 -7.81 -4.17
C SER A 160 16.81 -9.32 -4.34
N PRO A 161 17.08 -9.83 -5.54
CA PRO A 161 17.52 -11.21 -5.74
C PRO A 161 18.89 -11.51 -5.10
N ALA A 162 19.69 -10.48 -4.83
CA ALA A 162 20.96 -10.58 -4.12
C ALA A 162 20.75 -10.15 -2.66
N ILE A 163 20.64 -11.10 -1.73
CA ILE A 163 20.57 -10.80 -0.30
C ILE A 163 21.64 -11.60 0.41
N ASP A 164 22.70 -10.86 0.75
CA ASP A 164 23.14 -10.76 2.15
C ASP A 164 22.88 -9.35 2.71
N GLU A 165 22.71 -8.32 1.87
CA GLU A 165 22.28 -7.00 2.30
C GLU A 165 20.80 -6.79 1.95
N TRP A 166 19.96 -7.02 2.96
CA TRP A 166 18.64 -6.40 3.08
C TRP A 166 18.65 -5.03 2.41
N ILE A 167 17.88 -4.83 1.33
CA ILE A 167 17.75 -3.50 0.69
C ILE A 167 17.61 -2.49 1.82
N ARG A 168 18.60 -1.61 1.90
CA ARG A 168 18.93 -0.85 3.09
C ARG A 168 17.68 -0.13 3.60
N VAL A 169 17.10 -0.62 4.70
CA VAL A 169 15.98 0.05 5.37
C VAL A 169 16.33 1.52 5.61
N SER A 170 17.61 1.84 5.85
CA SER A 170 18.12 3.21 5.93
C SER A 170 17.83 4.06 4.69
N ASP A 171 17.94 3.52 3.48
CA ASP A 171 17.68 4.26 2.24
C ASP A 171 16.19 4.59 2.12
N ARG A 172 15.31 3.68 2.55
CA ARG A 172 13.86 3.88 2.60
C ARG A 172 13.44 4.85 3.71
N LEU A 173 14.14 4.83 4.85
CA LEU A 173 13.98 5.82 5.90
C LEU A 173 14.39 7.22 5.41
N GLU A 174 15.42 7.32 4.58
CA GLU A 174 15.82 8.60 3.97
C GLU A 174 14.80 9.10 2.94
N VAL A 175 14.17 8.20 2.16
CA VAL A 175 13.04 8.56 1.29
C VAL A 175 11.89 9.14 2.11
N LEU A 176 11.50 8.45 3.20
CA LEU A 176 10.47 8.94 4.13
C LEU A 176 10.82 10.30 4.72
N ARG A 177 12.08 10.49 5.14
CA ARG A 177 12.58 11.75 5.68
C ARG A 177 12.49 12.87 4.65
N SER A 178 12.99 12.63 3.43
CA SER A 178 12.99 13.60 2.33
C SER A 178 11.57 14.07 2.00
N LEU A 179 10.64 13.14 1.79
CA LEU A 179 9.23 13.46 1.48
C LEU A 179 8.58 14.31 2.59
N ARG A 180 8.88 14.01 3.86
CA ARG A 180 8.34 14.78 4.99
C ARG A 180 8.92 16.17 5.10
N VAL A 181 10.23 16.33 4.87
CA VAL A 181 10.88 17.66 4.83
C VAL A 181 10.29 18.51 3.71
N GLN A 182 9.95 17.90 2.58
CA GLN A 182 9.27 18.54 1.45
C GLN A 182 7.77 18.81 1.72
N GLY A 183 7.24 18.45 2.89
CA GLY A 183 5.86 18.72 3.30
C GLY A 183 4.83 17.68 2.85
N PHE A 184 5.25 16.54 2.28
CA PHE A 184 4.32 15.49 1.87
C PHE A 184 3.92 14.57 3.03
N SER A 185 2.66 14.13 3.02
CA SER A 185 2.17 13.07 3.91
C SER A 185 2.74 11.72 3.46
N ALA A 186 3.75 11.21 4.17
CA ALA A 186 4.34 9.89 3.90
C ALA A 186 4.06 8.89 5.05
N LYS A 187 3.77 7.63 4.69
CA LYS A 187 3.63 6.49 5.61
C LYS A 187 4.62 5.40 5.27
N ALA A 188 5.08 4.68 6.29
CA ALA A 188 5.90 3.49 6.11
C ALA A 188 5.03 2.25 5.90
N ALA A 189 5.48 1.35 5.03
CA ALA A 189 4.86 0.05 4.79
C ALA A 189 5.90 -1.07 4.94
N TRP A 190 5.69 -1.96 5.89
CA TRP A 190 6.51 -3.15 6.11
C TRP A 190 5.82 -4.34 5.42
N GLU A 191 5.88 -4.34 4.08
CA GLU A 191 5.25 -5.34 3.22
C GLU A 191 6.05 -5.60 1.93
N PRO A 192 6.16 -6.85 1.46
CA PRO A 192 5.70 -8.07 2.13
C PRO A 192 6.64 -8.53 3.26
N MET A 193 6.08 -8.84 4.42
CA MET A 193 6.78 -9.48 5.53
C MET A 193 7.08 -10.94 5.22
N ILE A 194 8.22 -11.40 5.75
CA ILE A 194 8.68 -12.79 5.69
C ILE A 194 8.53 -13.35 7.11
N PRO A 195 7.73 -14.42 7.29
CA PRO A 195 7.52 -15.04 8.59
C PRO A 195 8.83 -15.58 9.18
N GLY A 196 9.01 -15.44 10.49
CA GLY A 196 10.22 -15.87 11.20
C GLY A 196 11.43 -14.95 10.98
N VAL A 197 11.33 -13.96 10.10
CA VAL A 197 12.43 -13.04 9.79
C VAL A 197 12.08 -11.60 10.14
N HIS A 198 11.01 -11.11 9.52
CA HIS A 198 10.55 -9.73 9.62
C HIS A 198 9.63 -9.47 10.81
N ASP A 199 9.01 -10.51 11.35
CA ASP A 199 8.11 -10.43 12.50
C ASP A 199 8.80 -10.75 13.83
N ARG A 200 10.13 -10.99 13.83
CA ARG A 200 10.93 -11.14 15.05
C ARG A 200 10.94 -9.82 15.83
N SER A 201 10.83 -9.93 17.16
CA SER A 201 10.71 -8.78 18.05
C SER A 201 11.88 -7.81 17.91
N GLU A 202 13.11 -8.31 17.81
CA GLU A 202 14.33 -7.49 17.75
C GLU A 202 14.42 -6.72 16.43
N VAL A 203 14.03 -7.36 15.33
CA VAL A 203 14.02 -6.76 13.99
C VAL A 203 12.97 -5.67 13.94
N PHE A 204 11.75 -5.96 14.39
CA PHE A 204 10.65 -5.00 14.34
C PHE A 204 10.84 -3.85 15.34
N ASP A 205 11.35 -4.11 16.56
CA ASP A 205 11.68 -3.07 17.56
C ASP A 205 12.69 -2.06 16.99
N ARG A 206 13.73 -2.55 16.30
CA ARG A 206 14.72 -1.68 15.63
C ARG A 206 14.06 -0.77 14.61
N VAL A 207 13.16 -1.30 13.78
CA VAL A 207 12.45 -0.52 12.77
C VAL A 207 11.53 0.51 13.41
N LEU A 208 10.76 0.13 14.43
CA LEU A 208 9.86 1.04 15.14
C LEU A 208 10.63 2.20 15.79
N ARG A 209 11.83 1.95 16.32
CA ARG A 209 12.72 2.99 16.85
C ARG A 209 13.08 4.02 15.79
N GLU A 210 13.52 3.57 14.62
CA GLU A 210 13.85 4.45 13.50
C GLU A 210 12.64 5.27 13.03
N LEU A 211 11.48 4.62 12.90
CA LEU A 211 10.23 5.30 12.51
C LEU A 211 9.77 6.32 13.55
N THR A 212 10.00 6.04 14.83
CA THR A 212 9.75 6.99 15.93
C THR A 212 10.65 8.22 15.81
N GLY A 213 11.93 8.02 15.46
CA GLY A 213 12.88 9.10 15.17
C GLY A 213 12.45 9.99 14.00
N LEU A 214 11.69 9.46 13.05
CA LEU A 214 11.06 10.23 11.97
C LEU A 214 9.69 10.84 12.35
N ASN A 215 9.28 10.72 13.61
CA ASN A 215 7.98 11.13 14.13
C ASN A 215 6.80 10.56 13.30
N LEU A 216 6.91 9.31 12.87
CA LEU A 216 5.79 8.57 12.27
C LEU A 216 4.93 7.98 13.39
N LYS A 217 3.60 8.05 13.21
CA LYS A 217 2.63 7.52 14.18
C LYS A 217 1.98 6.22 13.74
N THR A 218 2.19 5.82 12.49
CA THR A 218 1.57 4.64 11.89
C THR A 218 2.57 3.90 11.01
N VAL A 219 2.53 2.56 11.04
CA VAL A 219 3.21 1.70 10.06
C VAL A 219 2.22 0.68 9.53
N GLN A 220 2.15 0.54 8.21
CA GLN A 220 1.36 -0.52 7.58
C GLN A 220 2.17 -1.82 7.57
N VAL A 221 1.55 -2.96 7.86
CA VAL A 221 2.21 -4.28 7.84
C VAL A 221 1.42 -5.27 7.00
N ALA A 222 2.10 -6.16 6.30
CA ALA A 222 1.43 -7.23 5.57
C ALA A 222 2.37 -8.41 5.32
N PHE A 223 1.94 -9.64 5.61
CA PHE A 223 2.65 -10.81 5.11
C PHE A 223 2.51 -10.93 3.59
N GLY A 224 3.58 -11.41 2.95
CA GLY A 224 3.51 -11.83 1.55
C GLY A 224 2.68 -13.10 1.38
N HIS A 225 2.24 -13.33 0.15
CA HIS A 225 1.72 -14.63 -0.28
C HIS A 225 2.76 -15.33 -1.16
N LEU A 226 2.74 -16.66 -1.14
CA LEU A 226 3.69 -17.48 -1.87
C LEU A 226 3.01 -18.13 -3.08
N PRO A 227 3.50 -17.93 -4.31
CA PRO A 227 3.00 -18.66 -5.47
C PRO A 227 3.20 -20.17 -5.28
N GLU A 228 2.17 -20.98 -5.51
CA GLU A 228 2.23 -22.43 -5.25
C GLU A 228 3.29 -23.12 -6.10
N ASP A 229 3.45 -22.69 -7.36
CA ASP A 229 4.46 -23.16 -8.30
C ASP A 229 5.90 -22.80 -7.87
N ARG A 230 6.04 -21.75 -7.04
CA ARG A 230 7.30 -21.33 -6.46
C ARG A 230 7.60 -21.98 -5.12
N MET A 231 6.66 -22.65 -4.45
CA MET A 231 6.91 -23.29 -3.14
C MET A 231 8.07 -24.30 -3.17
N GLY A 232 8.34 -24.93 -4.33
CA GLY A 232 9.52 -25.80 -4.54
C GLY A 232 10.67 -25.14 -5.33
N ARG A 233 10.38 -24.11 -6.13
CA ARG A 233 11.31 -23.38 -7.01
C ARG A 233 11.46 -21.95 -6.53
N LEU A 234 12.05 -21.80 -5.37
CA LEU A 234 12.25 -20.51 -4.74
C LEU A 234 13.53 -19.88 -5.30
N LEU A 235 13.38 -18.66 -5.84
CA LEU A 235 14.38 -17.86 -6.59
C LEU A 235 15.76 -17.79 -5.90
N PRO A 236 16.86 -17.61 -6.65
CA PRO A 236 18.21 -17.53 -6.07
C PRO A 236 18.33 -16.42 -5.02
N GLY A 237 19.18 -16.65 -4.00
CA GLY A 237 19.57 -15.71 -2.94
C GLY A 237 18.80 -15.86 -1.61
N PRO A 238 18.24 -14.79 -1.01
CA PRO A 238 17.58 -14.77 0.32
C PRO A 238 16.49 -15.80 0.51
N VAL A 239 15.89 -16.17 -0.61
CA VAL A 239 14.77 -17.08 -0.70
C VAL A 239 15.26 -18.54 -0.55
N GLN A 240 16.54 -18.83 -0.84
CA GLN A 240 17.21 -20.05 -0.37
C GLN A 240 17.50 -20.00 1.13
N GLN A 241 17.86 -18.85 1.70
CA GLN A 241 17.99 -18.71 3.15
C GLN A 241 16.63 -18.88 3.84
N ALA A 242 15.56 -18.34 3.26
CA ALA A 242 14.18 -18.58 3.69
C ALA A 242 13.80 -20.06 3.60
N LYS A 243 14.23 -20.77 2.54
CA LYS A 243 14.09 -22.24 2.44
C LYS A 243 14.88 -22.97 3.53
N ARG A 244 16.13 -22.56 3.82
CA ARG A 244 16.92 -23.09 4.95
C ARG A 244 16.26 -22.78 6.31
N MET A 245 15.49 -21.70 6.39
CA MET A 245 14.71 -21.31 7.56
C MET A 245 13.31 -21.95 7.60
N GLY A 246 12.98 -22.87 6.69
CA GLY A 246 11.68 -23.55 6.67
C GLY A 246 10.49 -22.66 6.30
N VAL A 247 10.72 -21.47 5.70
CA VAL A 247 9.65 -20.49 5.44
C VAL A 247 8.55 -21.08 4.55
N SER A 248 8.88 -21.87 3.52
CA SER A 248 7.89 -22.52 2.66
C SER A 248 6.96 -23.47 3.42
N GLU A 249 7.47 -24.14 4.46
CA GLU A 249 6.69 -25.08 5.29
C GLU A 249 5.59 -24.36 6.06
N VAL A 250 5.86 -23.12 6.49
CA VAL A 250 4.88 -22.27 7.20
C VAL A 250 3.68 -21.90 6.30
N PHE A 251 3.85 -21.90 4.98
CA PHE A 251 2.75 -21.63 4.02
C PHE A 251 1.99 -22.89 3.58
N GLN A 252 2.52 -24.10 3.81
CA GLN A 252 1.93 -25.34 3.27
C GLN A 252 0.48 -25.55 3.74
N ASN A 253 0.20 -25.24 5.00
CA ASN A 253 -1.12 -25.41 5.62
C ASN A 253 -2.00 -24.16 5.55
N GLY A 254 -1.56 -23.11 4.85
CA GLY A 254 -2.31 -21.87 4.72
C GLY A 254 -3.37 -21.91 3.62
N PRO A 255 -4.34 -20.99 3.65
CA PRO A 255 -5.42 -20.95 2.67
C PRO A 255 -4.87 -20.58 1.28
N GLY A 256 -5.32 -21.34 0.28
CA GLY A 256 -5.01 -21.10 -1.12
C GLY A 256 -5.98 -20.12 -1.76
N PHE A 257 -5.49 -19.31 -2.69
CA PHE A 257 -6.29 -18.38 -3.48
C PHE A 257 -5.65 -18.14 -4.85
N ARG A 258 -6.30 -17.39 -5.74
CA ARG A 258 -5.76 -17.08 -7.07
C ARG A 258 -5.55 -15.59 -7.27
N ILE A 259 -4.37 -15.23 -7.79
CA ILE A 259 -4.02 -13.89 -8.25
C ILE A 259 -3.65 -14.01 -9.73
N ALA A 260 -4.40 -13.34 -10.62
CA ALA A 260 -4.15 -13.34 -12.07
C ALA A 260 -3.93 -14.76 -12.63
N GLY A 261 -4.82 -15.70 -12.27
CA GLY A 261 -4.74 -17.10 -12.66
C GLY A 261 -3.69 -17.94 -11.92
N GLN A 262 -2.72 -17.32 -11.23
CA GLN A 262 -1.70 -18.01 -10.46
C GLN A 262 -2.21 -18.39 -9.07
N LYS A 263 -2.01 -19.64 -8.67
CA LYS A 263 -2.32 -20.11 -7.31
C LYS A 263 -1.30 -19.54 -6.32
N GLN A 264 -1.81 -19.03 -5.20
CA GLN A 264 -1.05 -18.39 -4.13
C GLN A 264 -1.48 -19.01 -2.81
N ARG A 265 -0.58 -19.03 -1.82
CA ARG A 265 -0.90 -19.39 -0.43
C ARG A 265 -0.59 -18.24 0.51
N LEU A 266 -1.53 -18.00 1.41
CA LEU A 266 -1.30 -17.16 2.58
C LEU A 266 -0.68 -17.98 3.70
N LEU A 267 -0.19 -17.30 4.73
CA LEU A 267 0.02 -17.94 6.02
C LEU A 267 -1.32 -18.35 6.66
N PRO A 268 -1.34 -19.44 7.46
CA PRO A 268 -2.47 -19.76 8.32
C PRO A 268 -2.96 -18.54 9.11
N LEU A 269 -4.28 -18.38 9.22
CA LEU A 269 -4.88 -17.21 9.87
C LEU A 269 -4.40 -17.04 11.31
N GLU A 270 -4.36 -18.13 12.08
CA GLU A 270 -3.87 -18.13 13.46
C GLU A 270 -2.43 -17.62 13.58
N SER A 271 -1.54 -18.07 12.69
CA SER A 271 -0.15 -17.61 12.63
C SER A 271 -0.08 -16.11 12.35
N ARG A 272 -0.88 -15.60 11.42
CA ARG A 272 -0.97 -14.16 11.13
C ARG A 272 -1.51 -13.37 12.31
N GLN A 273 -2.57 -13.85 12.95
CA GLN A 273 -3.17 -13.20 14.13
C GLN A 273 -2.17 -13.09 15.27
N LYS A 274 -1.48 -14.20 15.60
CA LYS A 274 -0.44 -14.21 16.64
C LYS A 274 0.68 -13.22 16.32
N ALA A 275 1.15 -13.19 15.07
CA ALA A 275 2.19 -12.27 14.67
C ALA A 275 1.72 -10.81 14.74
N PHE A 276 0.56 -10.47 14.15
CA PHE A 276 0.04 -9.10 14.19
C PHE A 276 -0.25 -8.63 15.61
N THR A 277 -0.80 -9.46 16.50
CA THR A 277 -0.96 -9.13 17.92
C THR A 277 0.38 -8.76 18.56
N ARG A 278 1.45 -9.52 18.30
CA ARG A 278 2.80 -9.18 18.77
C ARG A 278 3.29 -7.85 18.20
N LEU A 279 3.11 -7.61 16.89
CA LEU A 279 3.49 -6.34 16.25
C LEU A 279 2.71 -5.16 16.84
N HIS A 280 1.40 -5.30 17.10
CA HIS A 280 0.59 -4.27 17.75
C HIS A 280 1.11 -3.93 19.15
N THR A 281 1.42 -4.94 19.97
CA THR A 281 2.01 -4.74 21.30
C THR A 281 3.34 -4.00 21.23
N LEU A 282 4.22 -4.38 20.28
CA LEU A 282 5.49 -3.68 20.07
C LEU A 282 5.26 -2.25 19.57
N GLY A 283 4.36 -2.04 18.61
CA GLY A 283 4.00 -0.72 18.11
C GLY A 283 3.51 0.20 19.21
N ALA A 284 2.61 -0.29 20.07
CA ALA A 284 2.07 0.47 21.19
C ALA A 284 3.17 0.95 22.16
N LYS A 285 4.18 0.11 22.45
CA LYS A 285 5.35 0.49 23.26
C LYS A 285 6.11 1.69 22.67
N TRP A 286 6.17 1.80 21.35
CA TRP A 286 6.84 2.89 20.63
C TRP A 286 5.90 4.06 20.28
N GLY A 287 4.62 4.02 20.69
CA GLY A 287 3.63 5.02 20.30
C GLY A 287 3.33 5.02 18.79
N ILE A 288 3.55 3.89 18.11
CA ILE A 288 3.27 3.67 16.70
C ILE A 288 2.08 2.72 16.58
N ARG A 289 1.02 3.17 15.89
CA ARG A 289 -0.10 2.31 15.51
C ARG A 289 0.33 1.41 14.35
N VAL A 290 0.16 0.11 14.52
CA VAL A 290 0.35 -0.87 13.44
C VAL A 290 -0.99 -1.02 12.72
N ASP A 291 -1.00 -0.82 11.40
CA ASP A 291 -2.18 -0.98 10.55
C ASP A 291 -1.96 -2.22 9.67
N VAL A 292 -2.85 -3.22 9.73
CA VAL A 292 -2.75 -4.39 8.84
C VAL A 292 -3.21 -4.00 7.44
N CYS A 293 -2.41 -4.29 6.41
CA CYS A 293 -2.78 -4.03 5.03
C CYS A 293 -3.91 -4.98 4.60
N PRO A 294 -5.12 -4.46 4.31
CA PRO A 294 -6.26 -5.31 4.00
C PRO A 294 -6.14 -6.02 2.65
N TRP A 295 -5.34 -5.47 1.73
CA TRP A 295 -5.12 -6.03 0.39
C TRP A 295 -4.48 -7.41 0.43
N ASN A 296 -3.51 -7.60 1.33
CA ASN A 296 -2.79 -8.85 1.49
C ASN A 296 -3.36 -9.72 2.62
N ASN A 297 -4.25 -9.15 3.44
CA ASN A 297 -4.83 -9.81 4.61
C ASN A 297 -6.34 -9.50 4.72
N PRO A 298 -7.14 -9.91 3.73
CA PRO A 298 -8.56 -9.55 3.66
C PRO A 298 -9.38 -10.08 4.85
N ASP A 299 -8.93 -11.16 5.48
CA ASP A 299 -9.59 -11.78 6.64
C ASP A 299 -9.57 -10.91 7.92
N PHE A 300 -8.74 -9.86 7.93
CA PHE A 300 -8.58 -8.96 9.09
C PHE A 300 -9.48 -7.72 9.04
N LEU A 301 -10.43 -7.68 8.10
CA LEU A 301 -11.40 -6.60 8.02
C LEU A 301 -12.56 -6.87 8.97
N ALA A 302 -12.96 -5.83 9.71
CA ALA A 302 -14.00 -5.91 10.73
C ALA A 302 -15.43 -6.13 10.18
N SER A 303 -15.62 -6.11 8.85
CA SER A 303 -16.94 -6.30 8.23
C SER A 303 -16.83 -7.20 6.98
N PRO A 304 -17.65 -8.25 6.85
CA PRO A 304 -17.72 -9.05 5.63
C PRO A 304 -18.31 -8.17 4.53
N ILE A 305 -17.44 -7.67 3.65
CA ILE A 305 -17.86 -6.83 2.55
C ILE A 305 -18.45 -7.71 1.44
N VAL A 306 -19.74 -7.52 1.19
CA VAL A 306 -20.47 -8.12 0.07
C VAL A 306 -19.92 -7.51 -1.21
N VAL A 307 -19.15 -8.31 -1.95
CA VAL A 307 -18.65 -7.93 -3.27
C VAL A 307 -19.82 -7.89 -4.26
N ASN A 308 -20.29 -6.69 -4.60
CA ASN A 308 -21.34 -6.51 -5.59
C ASN A 308 -20.75 -6.70 -7.00
N LYS A 309 -20.56 -7.96 -7.42
CA LYS A 309 -19.92 -8.37 -8.70
C LYS A 309 -20.54 -7.74 -9.96
N VAL A 310 -21.78 -7.26 -9.88
CA VAL A 310 -22.55 -6.77 -11.03
C VAL A 310 -22.06 -5.40 -11.53
N ALA A 311 -21.74 -4.46 -10.62
CA ALA A 311 -21.32 -3.10 -11.00
C ALA A 311 -19.90 -3.05 -11.59
N THR A 312 -19.02 -3.93 -11.11
CA THR A 312 -17.62 -4.03 -11.57
C THR A 312 -17.54 -4.56 -13.00
N LYS A 313 -18.35 -5.57 -13.31
CA LYS A 313 -18.37 -6.20 -14.63
C LYS A 313 -18.91 -5.26 -15.71
N SER A 314 -19.94 -4.45 -15.41
CA SER A 314 -20.50 -3.51 -16.39
C SER A 314 -19.58 -2.32 -16.69
N LEU A 315 -18.86 -1.80 -15.70
CA LEU A 315 -17.93 -0.68 -15.91
C LEU A 315 -16.68 -1.11 -16.68
N LEU A 316 -16.12 -2.27 -16.33
CA LEU A 316 -14.97 -2.80 -17.06
C LEU A 316 -15.35 -3.21 -18.49
N GLN A 317 -16.49 -3.87 -18.69
CA GLN A 317 -16.95 -4.26 -20.02
C GLN A 317 -17.16 -3.04 -20.92
N LYS A 318 -17.80 -1.98 -20.41
CA LYS A 318 -17.96 -0.71 -21.16
C LYS A 318 -16.63 -0.08 -21.57
N PHE A 319 -15.62 -0.12 -20.70
CA PHE A 319 -14.29 0.37 -21.05
C PHE A 319 -13.62 -0.51 -22.13
N LEU A 320 -13.72 -1.83 -22.00
CA LEU A 320 -13.16 -2.77 -22.98
C LEU A 320 -13.84 -2.63 -24.35
N ASP A 321 -15.17 -2.48 -24.38
CA ASP A 321 -15.96 -2.32 -25.62
C ASP A 321 -15.53 -1.07 -26.40
N MET A 322 -15.15 0.01 -25.70
CA MET A 322 -14.61 1.23 -26.29
C MET A 322 -13.19 1.06 -26.82
N ALA A 323 -12.31 0.38 -26.09
CA ALA A 323 -10.93 0.14 -26.54
C ALA A 323 -10.88 -0.73 -27.80
N SER A 324 -11.89 -1.58 -28.02
CA SER A 324 -12.02 -2.41 -29.22
C SER A 324 -12.62 -1.69 -30.43
N HIS A 325 -13.20 -0.50 -30.26
CA HIS A 325 -13.82 0.30 -31.33
C HIS A 325 -13.38 1.77 -31.23
N PRO A 326 -12.11 2.09 -31.54
CA PRO A 326 -11.67 3.48 -31.64
C PRO A 326 -12.44 4.13 -32.80
N GLY A 327 -13.35 5.05 -32.45
CA GLY A 327 -14.02 5.92 -33.42
C GLY A 327 -13.10 6.98 -33.99
#